data_AF-A0A2E7UYJ6-F1
#
_entry.id   AF-A0A2E7UYJ6-F1
#
_cell.length_a   1.000
_cell.length_b   1.000
_cell.length_c   1.000
_cell.angle_alpha   90.00
_cell.angle_beta   90.00
_cell.angle_gamma   90.00
#
_symmetry.space_group_name_H-M   'P 1'
#
loop_
_entity.id
_entity.type
_entity.pdbx_description
1 polymer ?
#
loop_
_entity_poly.entity_id
_entity_poly.type
_entity_poly.pdbx_seq_one_letter_code
_entity_poly.pdbx_strand_id
1 'polypeptide(L)'
;MPLNLDSQSDGEYLTKLLFHAGAGFWHYKNDGEETRIKEDFKACFNMDNLETGFSKYNGSFVEFIADPSLEKPAPQPEAGADGEAWKRAFKVTLMSKTLGGKMTFLHSARNVTGAFNELYSDYEKDKKNGKSPVVEIKADGSKSGDFYRPEWKITGWVDTPKEFSEQPEQAQSATDDDDDF
;
A
#
# COMPACT_ATOMS: atom_id res chain seq x y z
N MET A 1 -19.98 -21.02 32.44
CA MET A 1 -20.31 -20.17 31.28
C MET A 1 -19.14 -20.26 30.32
N PRO A 2 -19.31 -20.78 29.10
CA PRO A 2 -18.22 -20.86 28.13
C PRO A 2 -17.88 -19.46 27.59
N LEU A 3 -16.59 -19.21 27.37
CA LEU A 3 -16.05 -17.97 26.82
C LEU A 3 -16.39 -17.93 25.33
N ASN A 4 -17.12 -16.89 24.89
CA ASN A 4 -17.52 -16.73 23.49
C ASN A 4 -16.34 -16.16 22.69
N LEU A 5 -15.55 -17.05 22.06
CA LEU A 5 -14.37 -16.72 21.25
C LEU A 5 -14.65 -16.91 19.75
N ASP A 6 -15.90 -16.82 19.32
CA ASP A 6 -16.25 -16.75 17.91
C ASP A 6 -15.77 -15.40 17.35
N SER A 7 -14.47 -15.33 17.05
CA SER A 7 -13.99 -14.40 16.04
C SER A 7 -14.50 -14.94 14.72
N GLN A 8 -15.62 -14.40 14.24
CA GLN A 8 -15.82 -14.29 12.80
C GLN A 8 -14.60 -13.53 12.30
N SER A 9 -13.61 -14.24 11.78
CA SER A 9 -12.53 -13.62 11.04
C SER A 9 -13.12 -13.14 9.72
N ASP A 10 -13.89 -12.05 9.75
CA ASP A 10 -13.91 -11.10 8.65
C ASP A 10 -12.55 -10.44 8.63
N GLY A 11 -11.53 -11.22 8.27
CA GLY A 11 -10.24 -10.68 7.93
C GLY A 11 -10.46 -9.90 6.65
N GLU A 12 -10.81 -8.62 6.77
CA GLU A 12 -10.90 -7.71 5.62
C GLU A 12 -9.62 -7.89 4.80
N TYR A 13 -9.75 -8.54 3.65
CA TYR A 13 -8.64 -8.73 2.74
C TYR A 13 -8.33 -7.36 2.14
N LEU A 14 -7.46 -6.59 2.82
CA LEU A 14 -6.95 -5.36 2.27
C LEU A 14 -6.38 -5.65 0.89
N THR A 15 -6.94 -5.03 -0.14
CA THR A 15 -6.45 -5.19 -1.51
C THR A 15 -4.99 -4.74 -1.56
N LYS A 16 -4.09 -5.63 -1.94
CA LYS A 16 -2.64 -5.35 -1.98
C LYS A 16 -2.19 -5.20 -3.41
N LEU A 17 -1.52 -4.10 -3.70
CA LEU A 17 -0.73 -3.98 -4.93
C LEU A 17 0.64 -4.62 -4.68
N LEU A 18 1.11 -5.43 -5.63
CA LEU A 18 2.35 -6.19 -5.53
C LEU A 18 3.16 -5.99 -6.81
N PHE A 19 4.47 -5.77 -6.67
CA PHE A 19 5.40 -5.69 -7.80
C PHE A 19 6.47 -6.76 -7.66
N HIS A 20 6.64 -7.59 -8.69
CA HIS A 20 7.65 -8.64 -8.70
C HIS A 20 8.96 -8.11 -9.28
N ALA A 21 9.85 -7.57 -8.43
CA ALA A 21 11.11 -6.99 -8.87
C ALA A 21 12.04 -7.96 -9.64
N GLY A 22 11.89 -9.28 -9.46
CA GLY A 22 12.66 -10.27 -10.23
C GLY A 22 12.18 -10.45 -11.67
N ALA A 23 10.93 -10.12 -11.96
CA ALA A 23 10.30 -10.43 -13.24
C ALA A 23 9.65 -9.21 -13.94
N GLY A 24 9.47 -8.11 -13.21
CA GLY A 24 9.07 -6.82 -13.75
C GLY A 24 7.58 -6.62 -13.98
N PHE A 25 6.71 -7.45 -13.38
CA PHE A 25 5.26 -7.30 -13.54
C PHE A 25 4.53 -7.03 -12.23
N TRP A 26 3.36 -6.42 -12.36
CA TRP A 26 2.47 -6.11 -11.26
C TRP A 26 1.39 -7.18 -11.08
N HIS A 27 1.00 -7.38 -9.83
CA HIS A 27 -0.25 -8.04 -9.48
C HIS A 27 -1.02 -7.20 -8.48
N TYR A 28 -2.30 -7.44 -8.40
CA TYR A 28 -3.09 -7.05 -7.26
C TYR A 28 -3.72 -8.30 -6.65
N LYS A 29 -3.80 -8.30 -5.32
CA LYS A 29 -4.48 -9.35 -4.57
C LYS A 29 -5.78 -8.78 -4.04
N ASN A 30 -6.90 -9.32 -4.51
CA ASN A 30 -8.24 -8.97 -4.04
C ASN A 30 -8.92 -10.25 -3.52
N ASP A 31 -9.47 -10.20 -2.31
CA ASP A 31 -10.19 -11.34 -1.69
C ASP A 31 -9.45 -12.70 -1.79
N GLY A 32 -8.13 -12.67 -1.59
CA GLY A 32 -7.29 -13.88 -1.67
C GLY A 32 -6.79 -14.25 -3.08
N GLU A 33 -7.41 -13.76 -4.15
CA GLU A 33 -7.00 -14.02 -5.53
C GLU A 33 -5.93 -13.03 -6.02
N GLU A 34 -4.81 -13.55 -6.54
CA GLU A 34 -3.74 -12.74 -7.14
C GLU A 34 -3.92 -12.68 -8.66
N THR A 35 -4.18 -11.47 -9.17
CA THR A 35 -4.37 -11.23 -10.61
C THR A 35 -3.25 -10.38 -11.17
N ARG A 36 -2.67 -10.83 -12.29
CA ARG A 36 -1.62 -10.08 -13.00
C ARG A 36 -2.21 -8.90 -13.77
N ILE A 37 -1.60 -7.74 -13.60
CA ILE A 37 -1.92 -6.53 -14.35
C ILE A 37 -1.14 -6.57 -15.67
N LYS A 38 -1.84 -6.43 -16.79
CA LYS A 38 -1.27 -6.54 -18.15
C LYS A 38 -1.26 -5.20 -18.90
N GLU A 39 -2.02 -4.22 -18.44
CA GLU A 39 -2.16 -2.93 -19.08
C GLU A 39 -1.75 -1.81 -18.13
N ASP A 40 -1.22 -0.72 -18.70
CA ASP A 40 -0.86 0.46 -17.96
C ASP A 40 -2.10 1.01 -17.25
N PHE A 41 -1.93 1.42 -16.00
CA PHE A 41 -3.03 1.86 -15.16
C PHE A 41 -2.71 3.14 -14.42
N LYS A 42 -3.75 3.79 -13.92
CA LYS A 42 -3.63 5.01 -13.14
C LYS A 42 -4.12 4.78 -11.74
N ALA A 43 -3.40 5.36 -10.78
CA ALA A 43 -3.79 5.35 -9.38
C ALA A 43 -3.52 6.72 -8.76
N CYS A 44 -4.41 7.12 -7.86
CA CYS A 44 -4.23 8.25 -7.00
C CYS A 44 -3.42 7.79 -5.77
N PHE A 45 -2.31 8.46 -5.46
CA PHE A 45 -1.45 8.09 -4.33
C PHE A 45 -1.73 9.01 -3.15
N ASN A 46 -1.98 8.45 -1.97
CA ASN A 46 -2.04 9.21 -0.73
C ASN A 46 -0.62 9.47 -0.20
N MET A 47 0.04 10.48 -0.76
CA MET A 47 1.39 10.86 -0.35
C MET A 47 1.43 11.54 1.02
N ASP A 48 0.33 12.14 1.48
CA ASP A 48 0.27 12.81 2.79
C ASP A 48 0.26 11.79 3.95
N ASN A 49 -0.31 10.60 3.74
CA ASN A 49 -0.26 9.47 4.70
C ASN A 49 0.76 8.40 4.29
N LEU A 50 1.84 8.81 3.62
CA LEU A 50 2.96 7.91 3.34
C LEU A 50 3.63 7.48 4.65
N GLU A 51 3.85 6.18 4.80
CA GLU A 51 4.60 5.62 5.92
C GLU A 51 5.92 5.05 5.40
N THR A 52 7.05 5.51 5.94
CA THR A 52 8.35 4.81 5.80
C THR A 52 8.57 3.96 7.03
N GLY A 53 9.44 2.95 6.94
CA GLY A 53 9.67 2.08 8.08
C GLY A 53 10.58 0.91 7.78
N PHE A 54 10.50 -0.10 8.65
CA PHE A 54 11.13 -1.38 8.49
C PHE A 54 10.09 -2.45 8.20
N SER A 55 10.35 -3.29 7.21
CA SER A 55 9.53 -4.46 6.91
C SER A 55 10.33 -5.74 7.01
N LYS A 56 9.64 -6.82 7.35
CA LYS A 56 10.20 -8.17 7.40
C LYS A 56 9.11 -9.19 7.10
N TYR A 57 9.45 -10.29 6.41
CA TYR A 57 8.54 -11.41 6.25
C TYR A 57 8.80 -12.41 7.37
N ASN A 58 7.77 -12.82 8.11
CA ASN A 58 7.92 -13.75 9.24
C ASN A 58 7.51 -15.19 8.90
N GLY A 59 7.42 -15.53 7.60
CA GLY A 59 6.95 -16.82 7.13
C GLY A 59 5.45 -16.88 6.84
N SER A 60 4.65 -15.98 7.40
CA SER A 60 3.19 -15.91 7.19
C SER A 60 2.73 -14.59 6.59
N PHE A 61 3.26 -13.47 7.07
CA PHE A 61 2.92 -12.14 6.59
C PHE A 61 4.11 -11.19 6.64
N VAL A 62 3.96 -10.04 6.00
CA VAL A 62 4.95 -8.97 6.09
C VAL A 62 4.62 -8.10 7.29
N GLU A 63 5.48 -8.15 8.30
CA GLU A 63 5.51 -7.22 9.40
C GLU A 63 6.04 -5.87 8.92
N PHE A 64 5.45 -4.78 9.42
CA PHE A 64 5.86 -3.42 9.11
C PHE A 64 5.86 -2.58 10.38
N ILE A 65 7.00 -1.95 10.67
CA ILE A 65 7.19 -1.02 11.77
C ILE A 65 7.38 0.35 11.13
N ALA A 66 6.38 1.23 11.28
CA ALA A 66 6.42 2.58 10.76
C ALA A 66 7.44 3.45 11.52
N ASP A 67 8.04 4.39 10.80
CA ASP A 67 8.84 5.46 11.38
C ASP A 67 7.93 6.46 12.12
N PRO A 68 8.40 7.09 13.21
CA PRO A 68 7.68 8.17 13.87
C PRO A 68 7.31 9.34 12.95
N SER A 69 8.17 9.63 11.97
CA SER A 69 7.91 10.58 10.90
C SER A 69 8.83 10.28 9.70
N LEU A 70 8.50 10.81 8.53
CA LEU A 70 9.33 10.66 7.32
C LEU A 70 10.76 11.22 7.50
N GLU A 71 10.93 12.20 8.40
CA GLU A 71 12.23 12.80 8.71
C GLU A 71 12.99 12.06 9.82
N LYS A 72 12.28 11.31 10.67
CA LYS A 72 12.85 10.66 11.84
C LYS A 72 12.73 9.14 11.72
N PRO A 73 13.79 8.45 11.28
CA PRO A 73 13.78 7.00 11.24
C PRO A 73 13.55 6.38 12.64
N ALA A 74 12.70 5.35 12.71
CA ALA A 74 12.63 4.47 13.86
C ALA A 74 14.00 3.83 14.14
N PRO A 75 14.30 3.47 15.40
CA PRO A 75 15.45 2.62 15.69
C PRO A 75 15.31 1.30 14.93
N GLN A 76 16.40 0.85 14.32
CA GLN A 76 16.41 -0.42 13.60
C GLN A 76 16.06 -1.56 14.58
N PRO A 77 15.01 -2.36 14.30
CA PRO A 77 14.64 -3.46 15.17
C PRO A 77 15.73 -4.54 15.15
N GLU A 78 15.89 -5.23 16.28
CA GLU A 78 16.78 -6.39 16.35
C GLU A 78 16.31 -7.49 15.39
N ALA A 79 17.27 -8.22 14.81
CA ALA A 79 16.93 -9.39 14.00
C ALA A 79 16.20 -10.40 14.89
N GLY A 80 15.01 -10.83 14.46
CA GLY A 80 14.24 -11.86 15.17
C GLY A 80 14.97 -13.20 15.24
N ALA A 81 14.45 -14.13 16.03
CA ALA A 81 15.03 -15.46 16.27
C ALA A 81 15.20 -16.33 15.00
N ASP A 82 14.49 -15.97 13.94
CA ASP A 82 14.51 -16.52 12.59
C ASP A 82 15.69 -16.01 11.72
N GLY A 83 16.49 -15.07 12.22
CA GLY A 83 17.71 -14.58 11.55
C GLY A 83 17.46 -13.68 10.33
N GLU A 84 16.19 -13.46 9.95
CA GLU A 84 15.85 -12.52 8.89
C GLU A 84 16.00 -11.06 9.35
N ALA A 85 16.79 -10.30 8.59
CA ALA A 85 17.05 -8.89 8.85
C ALA A 85 15.89 -8.01 8.37
N TRP A 86 15.49 -7.06 9.22
CA TRP A 86 14.57 -5.99 8.86
C TRP A 86 15.12 -5.14 7.72
N LYS A 87 14.30 -4.89 6.70
CA LYS A 87 14.67 -4.09 5.52
C LYS A 87 13.91 -2.78 5.51
N ARG A 88 14.55 -1.70 5.05
CA ARG A 88 13.87 -0.42 4.83
C ARG A 88 12.79 -0.58 3.77
N ALA A 89 11.61 -0.05 4.08
CA ALA A 89 10.42 -0.15 3.26
C ALA A 89 9.60 1.13 3.31
N PHE A 90 8.70 1.26 2.36
CA PHE A 90 7.60 2.21 2.41
C PHE A 90 6.28 1.48 2.32
N LYS A 91 5.24 2.11 2.83
CA LYS A 91 3.85 1.71 2.72
C LYS A 91 3.03 2.94 2.34
N VAL A 92 2.28 2.83 1.25
CA VAL A 92 1.41 3.89 0.75
C VAL A 92 0.04 3.32 0.44
N THR A 93 -0.99 4.08 0.76
CA THR A 93 -2.35 3.79 0.30
C THR A 93 -2.56 4.49 -1.04
N LEU A 94 -3.13 3.76 -2.00
CA LEU A 94 -3.48 4.29 -3.31
C LEU A 94 -4.91 3.89 -3.68
N MET A 95 -5.50 4.61 -4.61
CA MET A 95 -6.83 4.32 -5.13
C MET A 95 -6.79 4.24 -6.64
N SER A 96 -7.27 3.13 -7.20
CA SER A 96 -7.35 2.94 -8.63
C SER A 96 -8.76 2.54 -9.05
N LYS A 97 -9.37 3.35 -9.92
CA LYS A 97 -10.69 3.02 -10.50
C LYS A 97 -10.64 1.78 -11.40
N THR A 98 -9.50 1.53 -12.04
CA THR A 98 -9.33 0.40 -12.97
C THR A 98 -9.10 -0.92 -12.25
N LEU A 99 -8.58 -0.90 -11.03
CA LEU A 99 -8.22 -2.10 -10.28
C LEU A 99 -9.18 -2.40 -9.11
N GLY A 100 -10.28 -1.66 -8.98
CA GLY A 100 -11.31 -1.97 -7.98
C GLY A 100 -11.17 -1.24 -6.63
N GLY A 101 -10.53 -0.07 -6.60
CA GLY A 101 -10.63 0.86 -5.46
C GLY A 101 -9.35 1.04 -4.66
N LYS A 102 -9.50 1.13 -3.32
CA LYS A 102 -8.43 1.40 -2.35
C LYS A 102 -7.51 0.19 -2.20
N MET A 103 -6.20 0.45 -2.23
CA MET A 103 -5.16 -0.57 -2.13
C MET A 103 -4.01 -0.10 -1.26
N THR A 104 -3.31 -1.05 -0.65
CA THR A 104 -2.04 -0.80 0.02
C THR A 104 -0.90 -1.32 -0.83
N PHE A 105 0.11 -0.49 -1.04
CA PHE A 105 1.37 -0.88 -1.65
C PHE A 105 2.49 -0.78 -0.62
N LEU A 106 3.12 -1.91 -0.31
CA LEU A 106 4.26 -2.01 0.59
C LEU A 106 5.41 -2.70 -0.12
N HIS A 107 6.60 -2.10 -0.10
CA HIS A 107 7.76 -2.69 -0.75
C HIS A 107 9.09 -2.30 -0.09
N SER A 108 10.06 -3.22 -0.14
CA SER A 108 11.39 -3.06 0.50
C SER A 108 12.59 -3.27 -0.44
N ALA A 109 12.38 -3.74 -1.68
CA ALA A 109 13.50 -3.88 -2.61
C ALA A 109 14.06 -2.53 -3.07
N ARG A 110 15.39 -2.42 -3.07
CA ARG A 110 16.14 -1.18 -3.34
C ARG A 110 15.75 -0.47 -4.64
N ASN A 111 15.52 -1.22 -5.72
CA ASN A 111 15.17 -0.65 -7.02
C ASN A 111 13.78 0.00 -7.00
N VAL A 112 12.85 -0.58 -6.25
CA VAL A 112 11.49 -0.08 -6.11
C VAL A 112 11.45 1.10 -5.15
N THR A 113 12.12 1.00 -3.99
CA THR A 113 12.22 2.11 -3.04
C THR A 113 12.96 3.31 -3.64
N GLY A 114 13.99 3.06 -4.47
CA GLY A 114 14.73 4.10 -5.20
C GLY A 114 13.85 4.83 -6.20
N ALA A 115 13.11 4.09 -7.05
CA ALA A 115 12.11 4.69 -7.93
C ALA A 115 11.05 5.48 -7.15
N PHE A 116 10.75 5.09 -5.90
CA PHE A 116 9.64 5.69 -5.15
C PHE A 116 10.10 6.99 -4.53
N ASN A 117 11.35 7.04 -4.11
CA ASN A 117 12.00 8.27 -3.70
C ASN A 117 12.08 9.29 -4.85
N GLU A 118 12.33 8.86 -6.09
CA GLU A 118 12.25 9.73 -7.28
C GLU A 118 10.83 10.29 -7.45
N LEU A 119 9.81 9.43 -7.42
CA LEU A 119 8.39 9.84 -7.50
C LEU A 119 8.00 10.81 -6.37
N TYR A 120 8.42 10.54 -5.14
CA TYR A 120 8.14 11.39 -3.98
C TYR A 120 8.84 12.74 -4.10
N SER A 121 10.08 12.76 -4.60
CA SER A 121 10.82 14.01 -4.86
C SER A 121 10.11 14.88 -5.90
N ASP A 122 9.50 14.27 -6.92
CA ASP A 122 8.71 15.01 -7.91
C ASP A 122 7.36 15.49 -7.34
N TYR A 123 6.74 14.70 -6.48
CA TYR A 123 5.55 15.12 -5.73
C TYR A 123 5.83 16.34 -4.84
N GLU A 124 6.93 16.35 -4.09
CA GLU A 124 7.29 17.47 -3.19
C GLU A 124 7.53 18.78 -3.94
N LYS A 125 8.11 18.73 -5.15
CA LYS A 125 8.34 19.93 -5.98
C LYS A 125 7.03 20.59 -6.44
N ASP A 126 6.03 19.78 -6.76
CA ASP A 126 4.77 20.22 -7.34
C ASP A 126 3.59 20.08 -6.38
N LYS A 127 3.86 19.91 -5.08
CA LYS A 127 2.86 19.60 -4.06
C LYS A 127 1.74 20.64 -4.05
N LYS A 128 0.50 20.16 -4.21
CA LYS A 128 -0.70 20.99 -4.13
C LYS A 128 -1.48 20.63 -2.87
N ASN A 129 -1.67 21.62 -2.01
CA ASN A 129 -2.34 21.42 -0.73
C ASN A 129 -3.77 20.87 -0.94
N GLY A 130 -4.12 19.78 -0.24
CA GLY A 130 -5.43 19.11 -0.37
C GLY A 130 -5.65 18.31 -1.65
N LYS A 131 -4.61 18.10 -2.47
CA LYS A 131 -4.68 17.31 -3.70
C LYS A 131 -3.71 16.14 -3.68
N SER A 132 -4.20 15.01 -4.14
CA SER A 132 -3.40 13.79 -4.30
C SER A 132 -2.94 13.62 -5.75
N PRO A 133 -1.68 13.23 -6.00
CA PRO A 133 -1.17 13.02 -7.35
C PRO A 133 -1.83 11.80 -8.00
N VAL A 134 -2.21 11.94 -9.27
CA VAL A 134 -2.58 10.83 -10.15
C VAL A 134 -1.33 10.35 -10.86
N VAL A 135 -0.90 9.15 -10.55
CA VAL A 135 0.29 8.50 -11.09
C VAL A 135 -0.13 7.47 -12.12
N GLU A 136 0.43 7.59 -13.31
CA GLU A 136 0.40 6.57 -14.34
C GLU A 136 1.53 5.57 -14.07
N ILE A 137 1.16 4.29 -14.03
CA ILE A 137 2.02 3.17 -13.69
C ILE A 137 2.04 2.24 -14.90
N LYS A 138 3.24 1.95 -15.39
CA LYS A 138 3.37 0.96 -16.46
C LYS A 138 3.20 -0.47 -15.96
N ALA A 139 2.54 -1.30 -16.75
CA ALA A 139 2.33 -2.72 -16.46
C ALA A 139 3.64 -3.51 -16.41
N ASP A 140 4.58 -3.14 -17.27
CA ASP A 140 5.93 -3.72 -17.30
C ASP A 140 6.92 -2.72 -16.71
N GLY A 141 7.70 -3.17 -15.74
CA GLY A 141 8.81 -2.43 -15.17
C GLY A 141 10.01 -2.38 -16.11
N SER A 142 10.84 -1.36 -15.95
CA SER A 142 12.12 -1.27 -16.66
C SER A 142 13.20 -2.07 -15.96
N LYS A 143 14.11 -2.65 -16.76
CA LYS A 143 15.27 -3.36 -16.24
C LYS A 143 16.27 -2.37 -15.60
N SER A 144 16.73 -2.70 -14.39
CA SER A 144 17.69 -1.93 -13.60
C SER A 144 18.69 -2.88 -12.94
N GLY A 145 19.78 -3.15 -13.66
CA GLY A 145 20.72 -4.23 -13.31
C GLY A 145 20.11 -5.60 -13.54
N ASP A 146 20.21 -6.48 -12.54
CA ASP A 146 19.64 -7.84 -12.57
C ASP A 146 18.15 -7.88 -12.22
N PHE A 147 17.62 -6.80 -11.66
CA PHE A 147 16.23 -6.69 -11.23
C PHE A 147 15.49 -5.61 -12.03
N TYR A 148 14.19 -5.50 -11.82
CA TYR A 148 13.32 -4.52 -12.45
C TYR A 148 12.93 -3.42 -11.46
N ARG A 149 12.63 -2.24 -11.99
CA ARG A 149 12.05 -1.11 -11.27
C ARG A 149 10.72 -0.72 -11.91
N PRO A 150 9.74 -0.26 -11.11
CA PRO A 150 8.51 0.28 -11.66
C PRO A 150 8.78 1.62 -12.38
N GLU A 151 7.94 1.93 -13.37
CA GLU A 151 7.91 3.22 -14.02
C GLU A 151 6.67 4.00 -13.59
N TRP A 152 6.91 5.19 -13.05
CA TRP A 152 5.87 6.07 -12.52
C TRP A 152 5.95 7.45 -13.15
N LYS A 153 4.79 8.03 -13.43
CA LYS A 153 4.69 9.39 -13.92
C LYS A 153 3.48 10.09 -13.32
N ILE A 154 3.70 11.22 -12.66
CA ILE A 154 2.59 12.08 -12.22
C ILE A 154 1.96 12.68 -13.49
N THR A 155 0.69 12.36 -13.75
CA THR A 155 -0.05 12.82 -14.95
C THR A 155 -1.14 13.83 -14.62
N GLY A 156 -1.50 13.97 -13.35
CA GLY A 156 -2.52 14.90 -12.91
C GLY A 156 -2.63 14.99 -11.39
N TRP A 157 -3.60 15.78 -10.95
CA TRP A 157 -3.91 15.99 -9.54
C TRP A 157 -5.42 15.92 -9.37
N VAL A 158 -5.86 15.20 -8.34
CA VAL A 158 -7.27 15.12 -7.96
C VAL A 158 -7.42 15.59 -6.53
N ASP A 159 -8.61 16.06 -6.17
CA ASP A 159 -8.90 16.35 -4.76
C ASP A 159 -8.75 15.06 -3.96
N THR A 160 -8.07 15.15 -2.81
CA THR A 160 -7.77 13.98 -1.98
C THR A 160 -9.06 13.22 -1.67
N PRO A 161 -9.22 11.98 -2.18
CA PRO A 161 -10.42 11.19 -1.96
C PRO A 161 -10.73 11.03 -0.47
N LYS A 162 -11.98 11.23 -0.08
CA LYS A 162 -12.42 11.07 1.32
C LYS A 162 -12.19 9.65 1.86
N GLU A 163 -12.24 8.65 0.99
CA GLU A 163 -11.96 7.24 1.30
C GLU A 163 -10.52 7.01 1.80
N PHE A 164 -9.61 7.97 1.62
CA PHE A 164 -8.28 7.94 2.27
C PHE A 164 -8.33 8.35 3.74
N SER A 165 -9.29 9.18 4.13
CA SER A 165 -9.54 9.62 5.51
C SER A 165 -10.48 8.69 6.26
N GLU A 166 -11.30 7.92 5.55
CA GLU A 166 -11.98 6.75 6.11
C GLU A 166 -10.91 5.72 6.51
N GLN A 167 -10.44 5.80 7.77
CA GLN A 167 -10.21 4.56 8.53
C GLN A 167 -11.46 3.70 8.33
N PRO A 168 -11.34 2.37 8.13
CA PRO A 168 -12.50 1.51 7.86
C PRO A 168 -13.60 1.91 8.82
N GLU A 169 -14.59 2.60 8.27
CA GLU A 169 -15.67 3.18 9.04
C GLU A 169 -16.42 1.95 9.48
N GLN A 170 -16.24 1.58 10.75
CA GLN A 170 -17.05 0.57 11.42
C GLN A 170 -18.46 0.79 10.92
N ALA A 171 -18.97 -0.16 10.13
CA ALA A 171 -20.27 -0.05 9.50
C ALA A 171 -21.26 0.34 10.60
N GLN A 172 -21.63 1.62 10.61
CA GLN A 172 -22.66 2.12 11.47
C GLN A 172 -23.92 1.43 10.99
N SER A 173 -24.33 0.40 11.72
CA SER A 173 -25.62 -0.25 11.58
C SER A 173 -26.69 0.76 12.01
N ALA A 174 -27.08 1.60 11.06
CA ALA A 174 -28.40 2.21 10.98
C ALA A 174 -29.04 1.55 9.76
N THR A 175 -30.25 0.98 9.75
CA THR A 175 -31.48 1.08 10.55
C THR A 175 -32.19 -0.27 10.26
N ASP A 176 -33.08 -0.82 11.08
CA ASP A 176 -34.48 -0.42 11.12
C ASP A 176 -35.17 -1.03 12.35
N ASP A 177 -35.90 -0.15 13.04
CA ASP A 177 -37.14 -0.47 13.75
C ASP A 177 -37.98 -1.49 12.97
N ASP A 178 -38.40 -2.58 13.63
CA ASP A 178 -39.72 -3.18 13.37
C ASP A 178 -40.13 -4.03 14.58
N ASP A 179 -41.18 -3.53 15.24
CA ASP A 179 -42.27 -4.20 15.97
C ASP A 179 -42.12 -5.68 16.37
N ASP A 180 -42.36 -5.98 17.66
CA ASP A 180 -43.37 -6.99 18.00
C ASP A 180 -43.94 -6.83 19.42
N PHE A 181 -45.18 -7.29 19.54
CA PHE A 181 -46.26 -6.94 20.46
C PHE A 181 -46.20 -7.63 21.84
#